data_AF-A0A373J973-F1
#
_entry.id   AF-A0A373J973-F1
#
_cell.length_a   1.000
_cell.length_b   1.000
_cell.length_c   1.000
_cell.angle_alpha   90.00
_cell.angle_beta   90.00
_cell.angle_gamma   90.00
#
_symmetry.space_group_name_H-M   'P 1'
#
loop_
_entity.id
_entity.type
_entity.pdbx_description
1 polymer ?
#
loop_
_entity_poly.entity_id
_entity_poly.type
_entity_poly.pdbx_seq_one_letter_code
_entity_poly.pdbx_strand_id
1 'polypeptide(L)'
;MKKIISGIGFFLSALVIGNGIVSYCEVSGLKERIQDLETESDWIGKQVSAVPFNQNKKYVFESYDEKSGSVKQQVYRIHSYGENQIVLQKEEPDNQEIFLIKVKDDYLAVYKKADRQLFETTNIPIEALPSDEQVQVLAGKEVTGTEALYSFLENYSS
;
A
#
# COMPACT_ATOMS: atom_id res chain seq x y z
N MET A 1 79.23 6.56 17.77
CA MET A 1 77.76 6.70 17.68
C MET A 1 77.19 6.49 16.26
N LYS A 2 77.79 5.65 15.40
CA LYS A 2 77.30 5.40 14.02
C LYS A 2 76.52 4.07 13.83
N LYS A 3 76.62 3.13 14.78
CA LYS A 3 76.00 1.80 14.67
C LYS A 3 74.53 1.73 15.11
N ILE A 4 74.06 2.70 15.90
CA ILE A 4 72.69 2.71 16.47
C ILE A 4 71.66 3.25 15.43
N ILE A 5 72.10 4.14 14.54
CA ILE A 5 71.24 4.78 13.52
C ILE A 5 70.86 3.79 12.40
N SER A 6 71.67 2.76 12.16
CA SER A 6 71.36 1.73 11.15
C SER A 6 70.26 0.77 11.57
N GLY A 7 70.08 0.53 12.88
CA GLY A 7 69.06 -0.39 13.40
C GLY A 7 67.65 0.21 13.42
N ILE A 8 67.56 1.53 13.68
CA ILE A 8 66.26 2.22 13.75
C ILE A 8 65.60 2.37 12.37
N GLY A 9 66.40 2.54 11.31
CA GLY A 9 65.89 2.63 9.94
C GLY A 9 65.33 1.31 9.41
N PHE A 10 65.94 0.18 9.77
CA PHE A 10 65.47 -1.16 9.36
C PHE A 10 64.15 -1.55 10.07
N PHE A 11 64.00 -1.16 11.34
CA PHE A 11 62.74 -1.36 12.08
C PHE A 11 61.59 -0.52 11.52
N LEU A 12 61.87 0.75 11.16
CA LEU A 12 60.87 1.62 10.54
C LEU A 12 60.40 1.10 9.18
N SER A 13 61.30 0.56 8.34
CA SER A 13 60.88 0.00 7.04
C SER A 13 60.05 -1.28 7.20
N ALA A 14 60.40 -2.15 8.14
CA ALA A 14 59.63 -3.38 8.40
C ALA A 14 58.22 -3.08 8.91
N LEU A 15 58.06 -2.03 9.73
CA LEU A 15 56.77 -1.62 10.27
C LEU A 15 55.83 -1.03 9.20
N VAL A 16 56.37 -0.28 8.24
CA VAL A 16 55.59 0.25 7.10
C VAL A 16 55.13 -0.87 6.16
N ILE A 17 56.00 -1.85 5.87
CA ILE A 17 55.66 -2.99 5.01
C ILE A 17 54.62 -3.89 5.68
N GLY A 18 54.76 -4.15 6.99
CA GLY A 18 53.80 -4.95 7.76
C GLY A 18 52.40 -4.33 7.77
N ASN A 19 52.28 -3.02 8.04
CA ASN A 19 50.99 -2.32 8.02
C ASN A 19 50.39 -2.22 6.60
N GLY A 20 51.23 -2.07 5.57
CA GLY A 20 50.78 -2.05 4.17
C GLY A 20 50.16 -3.38 3.72
N ILE A 21 50.74 -4.51 4.16
CA ILE A 21 50.20 -5.85 3.82
C ILE A 21 48.85 -6.09 4.51
N VAL A 22 48.69 -5.71 5.78
CA VAL A 22 47.41 -5.83 6.50
C VAL A 22 46.31 -4.99 5.84
N SER A 23 46.63 -3.74 5.49
CA SER A 23 45.70 -2.83 4.80
C SER A 23 45.28 -3.37 3.43
N TYR A 24 46.21 -4.02 2.70
CA TYR A 24 45.92 -4.64 1.41
C TYR A 24 44.94 -5.82 1.55
N CYS A 25 45.10 -6.66 2.57
CA CYS A 25 44.19 -7.78 2.83
C CYS A 25 42.76 -7.33 3.16
N GLU A 26 42.59 -6.25 3.95
CA GLU A 26 41.26 -5.70 4.25
C GLU A 26 40.56 -5.16 2.99
N VAL A 27 41.31 -4.45 2.14
CA VAL A 27 40.77 -3.89 0.88
C VAL A 27 40.41 -4.99 -0.12
N SER A 28 41.20 -6.06 -0.20
CA SER A 28 40.87 -7.21 -1.06
C SER A 28 39.60 -7.93 -0.61
N GLY A 29 39.41 -8.15 0.69
CA GLY A 29 38.18 -8.77 1.22
C GLY A 29 36.94 -7.90 1.02
N LEU A 30 37.08 -6.56 1.08
CA LEU A 30 36.01 -5.62 0.75
C LEU A 30 35.61 -5.71 -0.72
N LYS A 31 36.57 -5.81 -1.64
CA LYS A 31 36.30 -5.90 -3.08
C LYS A 31 35.57 -7.18 -3.46
N GLU A 32 35.97 -8.31 -2.87
CA GLU A 32 35.30 -9.61 -3.06
C GLU A 32 33.85 -9.55 -2.56
N ARG A 33 33.64 -8.97 -1.37
CA ARG A 33 32.30 -8.80 -0.80
C ARG A 33 31.39 -7.87 -1.62
N ILE A 34 31.95 -6.82 -2.25
CA ILE A 34 31.19 -5.96 -3.16
C ILE A 34 30.75 -6.74 -4.41
N GLN A 35 31.63 -7.56 -4.99
CA GLN A 35 31.27 -8.39 -6.15
C GLN A 35 30.23 -9.45 -5.82
N ASP A 36 30.32 -10.07 -4.64
CA ASP A 36 29.31 -11.02 -4.18
C ASP A 36 27.95 -10.34 -3.99
N LEU A 37 27.93 -9.14 -3.40
CA LEU A 37 26.71 -8.34 -3.22
C LEU A 37 26.11 -7.85 -4.54
N GLU A 38 26.94 -7.47 -5.52
CA GLU A 38 26.49 -7.12 -6.88
C GLU A 38 25.86 -8.34 -7.56
N THR A 39 26.50 -9.50 -7.48
CA THR A 39 26.00 -10.76 -8.07
C THR A 39 24.70 -11.23 -7.40
N GLU A 40 24.62 -11.12 -6.08
CA GLU A 40 23.42 -11.42 -5.31
C GLU A 40 22.28 -10.46 -5.67
N SER A 41 22.57 -9.17 -5.82
CA SER A 41 21.60 -8.15 -6.25
C SER A 41 21.08 -8.42 -7.67
N ASP A 42 21.95 -8.79 -8.60
CA ASP A 42 21.57 -9.15 -9.98
C ASP A 42 20.70 -10.42 -10.01
N TRP A 43 21.03 -11.42 -9.19
CA TRP A 43 20.25 -12.65 -9.05
C TRP A 43 18.88 -12.42 -8.39
N ILE A 44 18.81 -11.56 -7.36
CA ILE A 44 17.56 -11.14 -6.74
C ILE A 44 16.69 -10.36 -7.75
N GLY A 45 17.27 -9.41 -8.48
CA GLY A 45 16.57 -8.65 -9.52
C GLY A 45 15.98 -9.55 -10.62
N LYS A 46 16.69 -10.61 -10.99
CA LYS A 46 16.22 -11.62 -11.95
C LYS A 46 15.06 -12.46 -11.44
N GLN A 47 15.04 -12.82 -10.15
CA GLN A 47 13.93 -13.57 -9.54
C GLN A 47 12.68 -12.71 -9.36
N VAL A 48 12.82 -11.44 -8.99
CA VAL A 48 11.69 -10.50 -8.92
C VAL A 48 11.06 -10.28 -10.30
N SER A 49 11.87 -10.35 -11.36
CA SER A 49 11.42 -10.23 -12.76
C SER A 49 10.75 -11.50 -13.32
N ALA A 50 10.91 -12.67 -12.68
CA ALA A 50 10.43 -13.95 -13.20
C ALA A 50 8.95 -14.24 -12.89
N VAL A 51 8.30 -13.45 -12.03
CA VAL A 51 6.85 -13.48 -11.90
C VAL A 51 6.28 -12.53 -12.96
N PRO A 52 5.55 -12.99 -13.98
CA PRO A 52 4.91 -12.07 -14.92
C PRO A 52 4.00 -11.15 -14.11
N PHE A 53 4.31 -9.84 -14.15
CA PHE A 53 3.60 -8.82 -13.41
C PHE A 53 2.13 -8.83 -13.87
N ASN A 54 1.26 -9.37 -13.02
CA ASN A 54 -0.14 -9.51 -13.33
C ASN A 54 -0.82 -8.13 -13.18
N GLN A 55 -1.31 -7.59 -14.30
CA GLN A 55 -2.00 -6.29 -14.41
C GLN A 55 -3.26 -6.16 -13.54
N ASN A 56 -3.75 -7.26 -12.97
CA ASN A 56 -4.90 -7.30 -12.06
C ASN A 56 -4.50 -7.39 -10.57
N LYS A 57 -3.22 -7.34 -10.22
CA LYS A 57 -2.81 -7.26 -8.82
C LYS A 57 -3.01 -5.83 -8.30
N LYS A 58 -3.75 -5.72 -7.20
CA LYS A 58 -3.89 -4.49 -6.42
C LYS A 58 -2.72 -4.40 -5.43
N TYR A 59 -2.08 -3.24 -5.37
CA TYR A 59 -1.02 -2.95 -4.42
C TYR A 59 -1.55 -2.00 -3.36
N VAL A 60 -1.51 -2.42 -2.09
CA VAL A 60 -1.98 -1.62 -0.95
C VAL A 60 -0.75 -1.10 -0.21
N PHE A 61 -0.65 0.22 -0.10
CA PHE A 61 0.37 0.88 0.70
C PHE A 61 -0.28 1.43 1.96
N GLU A 62 0.26 1.08 3.12
CA GLU A 62 -0.19 1.54 4.41
C GLU A 62 0.76 2.61 4.91
N SER A 63 0.22 3.79 5.22
CA SER A 63 0.98 4.88 5.84
C SER A 63 0.37 5.22 7.18
N TYR A 64 1.18 5.32 8.22
CA TYR A 64 0.73 5.75 9.53
C TYR A 64 0.79 7.28 9.61
N ASP A 65 -0.32 7.90 9.95
CA ASP A 65 -0.38 9.34 10.18
C ASP A 65 -0.28 9.62 11.69
N GLU A 66 0.90 10.06 12.13
CA GLU A 66 1.19 10.33 13.55
C GLU A 66 0.28 11.40 14.16
N LYS A 67 -0.29 12.31 13.35
CA LYS A 67 -1.14 13.40 13.84
C LYS A 67 -2.58 12.95 14.07
N SER A 68 -3.08 12.02 13.26
CA SER A 68 -4.44 11.49 13.38
C SER A 68 -4.50 10.14 14.12
N GLY A 69 -3.36 9.51 14.40
CA GLY A 69 -3.28 8.17 15.00
C GLY A 69 -3.89 7.08 14.13
N SER A 70 -4.12 7.36 12.84
CA SER A 70 -4.87 6.49 11.92
C SER A 70 -3.98 5.95 10.81
N VAL A 71 -4.22 4.70 10.40
CA VAL A 71 -3.56 4.09 9.24
C VAL A 71 -4.31 4.51 7.97
N LYS A 72 -3.62 5.19 7.06
CA LYS A 72 -4.10 5.52 5.73
C LYS A 72 -3.67 4.43 4.76
N GLN A 73 -4.64 3.67 4.28
CA GLN A 73 -4.44 2.69 3.21
C GLN A 73 -4.70 3.36 1.86
N GLN A 74 -3.75 3.25 0.94
CA GLN A 74 -3.85 3.75 -0.42
C GLN A 74 -3.67 2.58 -1.38
N VAL A 75 -4.65 2.40 -2.27
CA VAL A 75 -4.66 1.30 -3.24
C VAL A 75 -4.17 1.83 -4.58
N TYR A 76 -3.27 1.10 -5.21
CA TYR A 76 -2.72 1.43 -6.53
C TYR A 76 -2.80 0.23 -7.45
N ARG A 77 -3.00 0.53 -8.74
CA ARG A 77 -2.90 -0.43 -9.83
C ARG A 77 -1.73 -0.06 -10.73
N ILE A 78 -1.03 -1.04 -11.27
CA ILE A 78 0.01 -0.79 -12.27
C ILE A 78 -0.67 -0.37 -13.58
N HIS A 79 -0.35 0.83 -14.04
CA HIS A 79 -0.81 1.36 -15.33
C HIS A 79 0.15 0.97 -16.46
N SER A 80 1.46 1.06 -16.22
CA SER A 80 2.50 0.62 -17.16
C SER A 80 3.82 0.32 -16.43
N TYR A 81 4.73 -0.40 -17.10
CA TYR A 81 6.07 -0.70 -16.57
C TYR A 81 7.11 -0.79 -17.70
N GLY A 82 8.37 -0.56 -17.36
CA GLY A 82 9.55 -0.74 -18.21
C GLY A 82 10.72 -1.27 -17.37
N GLU A 83 11.90 -1.44 -17.97
CA GLU A 83 13.06 -2.07 -17.30
C GLU A 83 13.49 -1.39 -16.00
N ASN A 84 13.31 -0.06 -15.90
CA ASN A 84 13.74 0.72 -14.74
C ASN A 84 12.63 1.57 -14.11
N GLN A 85 11.37 1.42 -14.55
CA GLN A 85 10.28 2.29 -14.10
C GLN A 85 8.94 1.56 -14.04
N ILE A 86 8.12 1.94 -13.07
CA ILE A 86 6.72 1.53 -12.96
C ILE A 86 5.84 2.77 -12.85
N VAL A 87 4.70 2.76 -13.52
CA VAL A 87 3.68 3.79 -13.42
C VAL A 87 2.51 3.21 -12.65
N LEU A 88 2.22 3.81 -11.49
CA LEU A 88 1.12 3.43 -10.62
C LEU A 88 -0.03 4.41 -10.79
N GLN A 89 -1.23 3.88 -11.04
CA GLN A 89 -2.48 4.62 -10.98
C GLN A 89 -3.06 4.46 -9.59
N LYS A 90 -3.27 5.57 -8.89
CA LYS A 90 -3.99 5.59 -7.61
C LYS A 90 -5.45 5.19 -7.86
N GLU A 91 -5.91 4.12 -7.22
CA GLU A 91 -7.33 3.91 -7.03
C GLU A 91 -7.72 4.77 -5.83
N GLU A 92 -8.49 5.84 -6.10
CA GLU A 92 -9.14 6.52 -4.99
C GLU A 92 -10.05 5.51 -4.31
N PRO A 93 -9.94 5.30 -2.98
CA PRO A 93 -10.96 4.54 -2.29
C PRO A 93 -12.29 5.20 -2.62
N ASP A 94 -13.29 4.40 -2.98
CA ASP A 94 -14.60 4.91 -3.29
C ASP A 94 -15.16 5.53 -2.01
N ASN A 95 -14.91 6.84 -1.84
CA ASN A 95 -15.21 7.58 -0.63
C ASN A 95 -16.70 7.96 -0.59
N GLN A 96 -17.50 7.23 -1.34
CA GLN A 96 -18.93 7.37 -1.43
C GLN A 96 -19.55 6.98 -0.10
N GLU A 97 -20.42 7.85 0.39
CA GLU A 97 -21.16 7.64 1.61
C GLU A 97 -22.07 6.42 1.44
N ILE A 98 -22.03 5.49 2.42
CA ILE A 98 -22.89 4.31 2.43
C ILE A 98 -24.15 4.64 3.22
N PHE A 99 -25.30 4.40 2.61
CA PHE A 99 -26.62 4.59 3.19
C PHE A 99 -27.25 3.24 3.55
N LEU A 100 -28.10 3.24 4.58
CA LEU A 100 -28.88 2.11 5.05
C LEU A 100 -30.36 2.43 4.88
N ILE A 101 -31.08 1.61 4.12
CA ILE A 101 -32.52 1.74 3.93
C ILE A 101 -33.21 0.76 4.87
N LYS A 102 -34.11 1.29 5.71
CA LYS A 102 -34.90 0.52 6.68
C LYS A 102 -36.34 0.97 6.68
N VAL A 103 -37.21 0.17 7.27
CA VAL A 103 -38.60 0.56 7.49
C VAL A 103 -38.72 1.32 8.81
N LYS A 104 -39.43 2.43 8.78
CA LYS A 104 -39.87 3.17 9.96
C LYS A 104 -41.32 3.61 9.71
N ASP A 105 -42.21 3.22 10.62
CA ASP A 105 -43.63 3.58 10.56
C ASP A 105 -44.29 3.19 9.21
N ASP A 106 -43.99 1.98 8.71
CA ASP A 106 -44.44 1.43 7.41
C ASP A 106 -43.90 2.10 6.13
N TYR A 107 -43.07 3.14 6.28
CA TYR A 107 -42.40 3.83 5.18
C TYR A 107 -40.89 3.57 5.17
N LEU A 108 -40.25 3.80 4.02
CA LEU A 108 -38.79 3.74 3.92
C LEU A 108 -38.14 4.95 4.60
N ALA A 109 -37.11 4.68 5.39
CA ALA A 109 -36.24 5.67 6.00
C ALA A 109 -34.79 5.35 5.67
N VAL A 110 -34.04 6.38 5.30
CA VAL A 110 -32.64 6.31 4.91
C VAL A 110 -31.78 6.81 6.06
N TYR A 111 -30.75 6.04 6.41
CA TYR A 111 -29.79 6.37 7.45
C TYR A 111 -28.38 6.39 6.86
N LYS A 112 -27.52 7.25 7.37
CA LYS A 112 -26.08 7.18 7.07
C LYS A 112 -25.48 6.00 7.82
N LYS A 113 -24.70 5.13 7.16
CA LYS A 113 -24.09 3.96 7.80
C LYS A 113 -23.03 4.36 8.84
N ALA A 114 -22.33 5.46 8.61
CA ALA A 114 -21.21 5.91 9.44
C ALA A 114 -21.60 6.19 10.89
N ASP A 115 -22.72 6.87 11.11
CA ASP A 115 -23.19 7.33 12.42
C ASP A 115 -24.60 6.82 12.76
N ARG A 116 -25.25 6.09 11.83
CA ARG A 116 -26.65 5.65 11.92
C ARG A 116 -27.63 6.82 12.10
N GLN A 117 -27.22 8.02 11.71
CA GLN A 117 -28.08 9.19 11.75
C GLN A 117 -29.14 9.08 10.66
N LEU A 118 -30.38 9.43 10.99
CA LEU A 118 -31.46 9.56 10.00
C LEU A 118 -31.04 10.62 8.97
N PHE A 119 -30.89 10.18 7.73
CA PHE A 119 -30.56 11.04 6.61
C PHE A 119 -31.83 11.66 6.03
N GLU A 120 -32.80 10.80 5.69
CA GLU A 120 -34.03 11.21 5.04
C GLU A 120 -35.17 10.24 5.36
N THR A 121 -36.38 10.77 5.47
CA THR A 121 -37.60 9.96 5.56
C THR A 121 -38.32 10.08 4.24
N THR A 122 -38.71 8.96 3.64
CA THR A 122 -39.44 8.96 2.37
C THR A 122 -40.89 8.61 2.62
N ASN A 123 -41.76 8.98 1.67
CA ASN A 123 -43.18 8.62 1.70
C ASN A 123 -43.45 7.32 0.93
N ILE A 124 -42.41 6.52 0.67
CA ILE A 124 -42.53 5.26 -0.08
C ILE A 124 -42.91 4.16 0.91
N PRO A 125 -44.10 3.57 0.81
CA PRO A 125 -44.48 2.46 1.69
C PRO A 125 -43.67 1.21 1.33
N ILE A 126 -43.35 0.36 2.32
CA ILE A 126 -42.64 -0.91 2.04
C ILE A 126 -43.41 -1.78 1.04
N GLU A 127 -44.73 -1.71 1.03
CA GLU A 127 -45.59 -2.48 0.13
C GLU A 127 -45.40 -2.11 -1.36
N ALA A 128 -44.86 -0.92 -1.66
CA ALA A 128 -44.55 -0.52 -3.03
C ALA A 128 -43.35 -1.26 -3.62
N LEU A 129 -42.51 -1.87 -2.77
CA LEU A 129 -41.34 -2.61 -3.20
C LEU A 129 -41.72 -4.04 -3.59
N PRO A 130 -41.05 -4.66 -4.58
CA PRO A 130 -41.22 -6.08 -4.87
C PRO A 130 -40.75 -6.93 -3.68
N SER A 131 -41.31 -8.12 -3.52
CA SER A 131 -41.06 -9.01 -2.36
C SER A 131 -39.57 -9.21 -2.05
N ASP A 132 -38.73 -9.36 -3.08
CA ASP A 132 -37.28 -9.55 -2.93
C ASP A 132 -36.59 -8.32 -2.34
N GLU A 133 -37.06 -7.13 -2.68
CA GLU A 133 -36.54 -5.85 -2.17
C GLU A 133 -37.06 -5.57 -0.76
N GLN A 134 -38.31 -5.94 -0.46
CA GLN A 134 -38.85 -5.85 0.89
C GLN A 134 -38.00 -6.64 1.89
N VAL A 135 -37.63 -7.87 1.55
CA VAL A 135 -36.77 -8.73 2.40
C VAL A 135 -35.40 -8.07 2.62
N GLN A 136 -34.80 -7.51 1.57
CA GLN A 136 -33.51 -6.83 1.67
C GLN A 136 -33.58 -5.58 2.55
N VAL A 137 -34.62 -4.77 2.41
CA VAL A 137 -34.83 -3.57 3.23
C VAL A 137 -35.07 -3.92 4.69
N LEU A 138 -35.84 -4.98 4.97
CA LEU A 138 -36.04 -5.49 6.33
C LEU A 138 -34.74 -6.01 6.96
N ALA A 139 -33.84 -6.58 6.14
CA ALA A 139 -32.49 -6.95 6.56
C ALA A 139 -31.54 -5.75 6.74
N GLY A 140 -31.93 -4.55 6.29
CA GLY A 140 -31.13 -3.33 6.31
C GLY A 140 -30.26 -3.20 5.05
N LYS A 141 -30.91 -3.05 3.89
CA LYS A 141 -30.26 -2.88 2.58
C LYS A 141 -29.25 -1.72 2.62
N GLU A 142 -28.04 -1.99 2.16
CA GLU A 142 -26.99 -0.98 2.05
C GLU A 142 -26.89 -0.48 0.60
N VAL A 143 -26.74 0.83 0.43
CA VAL A 143 -26.56 1.47 -0.88
C VAL A 143 -25.36 2.41 -0.80
N THR A 144 -24.40 2.23 -1.71
CA THR A 144 -23.20 3.06 -1.78
C THR A 144 -23.42 4.22 -2.74
N GLY A 145 -23.23 5.44 -2.25
CA GLY A 145 -23.32 6.65 -3.05
C GLY A 145 -24.73 7.23 -3.14
N THR A 146 -24.77 8.57 -3.24
CA THR A 146 -26.01 9.35 -3.28
C THR A 146 -26.79 9.14 -4.58
N GLU A 147 -26.09 8.95 -5.71
CA GLU A 147 -26.73 8.71 -7.01
C GLU A 147 -27.49 7.38 -7.05
N ALA A 148 -26.85 6.30 -6.57
CA ALA A 148 -27.47 4.99 -6.49
C ALA A 148 -28.68 4.98 -5.53
N LEU A 149 -28.59 5.73 -4.41
CA LEU A 149 -29.70 5.93 -3.48
C LEU A 149 -30.89 6.59 -4.18
N TYR A 150 -30.69 7.74 -4.83
CA TYR A 150 -31.79 8.45 -5.48
C TYR A 150 -32.37 7.66 -6.65
N SER A 151 -31.55 7.01 -7.46
CA SER A 151 -32.02 6.13 -8.52
C SER A 151 -32.89 4.98 -7.98
N PHE A 152 -32.52 4.40 -6.84
CA PHE A 152 -33.34 3.39 -6.18
C PHE A 152 -34.68 3.96 -5.71
N LEU A 153 -34.69 5.10 -5.04
CA LEU A 153 -35.91 5.71 -4.50
C LEU A 153 -36.85 6.21 -5.61
N GLU A 154 -36.30 6.77 -6.69
CA GLU A 154 -37.05 7.30 -7.83
C GLU A 154 -37.92 6.21 -8.49
N ASN A 155 -37.42 4.99 -8.58
CA ASN A 155 -38.18 3.85 -9.13
C ASN A 155 -39.49 3.57 -8.38
N TYR A 156 -39.62 4.02 -7.13
CA TYR A 156 -40.77 3.75 -6.26
C TYR A 156 -41.44 5.03 -5.74
N SER A 157 -40.93 6.21 -6.13
CA SER A 157 -41.52 7.51 -5.84
C SER A 157 -42.50 7.90 -6.95
N SER A 158 -43.64 7.20 -7.03
CA SER A 158 -44.76 7.55 -7.92
C SER A 158 -45.80 8.43 -7.23
#